data_AF-A0A484ZNF1-F1
#
_entry.id   AF-A0A484ZNF1-F1
#
_cell.length_a   1.000
_cell.length_b   1.000
_cell.length_c   1.000
_cell.angle_alpha   90.00
_cell.angle_beta   90.00
_cell.angle_gamma   90.00
#
_symmetry.space_group_name_H-M   'P 1'
#
loop_
_entity.id
_entity.type
_entity.pdbx_description
1 polymer ?
#
loop_
_entity_poly.entity_id
_entity_poly.type
_entity_poly.pdbx_seq_one_letter_code
_entity_poly.pdbx_strand_id
1 'polypeptide(L)'
;MKKLVALSVLSLISLPALASDLNTVLGVEAGHKHTQLSAEILPSENGFFYNSAWTKNFRDGVNVASAGVGYQHSVGLVDGYVGIKAAYIAPKKR
;
A
#
# COMPACT_ATOMS: atom_id res chain seq x y z
N MET A 1 18.76 -16.71 0.88
CA MET A 1 18.20 -15.50 0.21
C MET A 1 16.68 -15.38 0.34
N LYS A 2 15.87 -16.34 -0.12
CA LYS A 2 14.38 -16.27 -0.03
C LYS A 2 13.82 -16.08 1.40
N LYS A 3 14.42 -16.76 2.40
CA LYS A 3 14.03 -16.64 3.82
C LYS A 3 14.33 -15.26 4.42
N LEU A 4 15.38 -14.59 3.96
CA LEU A 4 15.78 -13.26 4.45
C LEU A 4 14.81 -12.17 3.96
N VAL A 5 14.35 -12.28 2.70
CA VAL A 5 13.35 -11.39 2.10
C VAL A 5 11.98 -11.55 2.77
N ALA A 6 11.59 -12.80 3.10
CA ALA A 6 10.37 -13.06 3.84
C ALA A 6 10.42 -12.44 5.26
N LEU A 7 11.56 -12.54 5.94
CA LEU A 7 11.74 -11.98 7.28
C LEU A 7 11.73 -10.44 7.27
N SER A 8 12.29 -9.80 6.24
CA SER A 8 12.28 -8.34 6.09
C SER A 8 10.90 -7.78 5.74
N VAL A 9 10.09 -8.52 4.98
CA VAL A 9 8.69 -8.13 4.70
C VAL A 9 7.86 -8.27 5.96
N LEU A 10 8.05 -9.35 6.72
CA LEU A 10 7.34 -9.57 7.98
C LEU A 10 7.66 -8.51 9.04
N SER A 11 8.92 -8.04 9.12
CA SER A 11 9.31 -6.95 10.02
C SER A 11 8.75 -5.57 9.64
N LEU A 12 8.39 -5.36 8.37
CA LEU A 12 7.77 -4.11 7.92
C LEU A 12 6.30 -4.03 8.34
N ILE A 13 5.59 -5.16 8.34
CA ILE A 13 4.15 -5.25 8.68
C ILE A 13 3.91 -5.07 10.19
N SER A 14 4.90 -5.37 11.04
CA SER A 14 4.78 -5.28 12.50
C SER A 14 4.93 -3.85 13.07
N LEU A 15 5.13 -2.83 12.23
CA LEU A 15 5.36 -1.45 12.65
C LEU A 15 4.14 -0.57 12.99
N PRO A 16 2.87 -0.87 12.64
CA PRO A 16 1.76 0.01 12.99
C PRO A 16 1.30 -0.28 14.42
N ALA A 17 2.11 0.12 15.39
CA ALA A 17 1.79 0.06 16.83
C ALA A 17 2.18 1.34 17.59
N LEU A 18 2.56 2.43 16.91
CA LEU A 18 3.16 3.61 17.54
C LEU A 18 2.44 4.96 17.32
N ALA A 19 1.24 4.98 16.73
CA ALA A 19 0.48 6.21 16.59
C ALA A 19 -0.99 5.97 16.91
N SER A 20 -1.45 6.47 18.05
CA SER A 20 -2.83 6.33 18.55
C SER A 20 -3.89 7.00 17.66
N ASP A 21 -3.49 7.89 16.74
CA ASP A 21 -4.39 8.67 15.87
C ASP A 21 -4.24 8.36 14.37
N LEU A 22 -3.40 7.38 14.00
CA LEU A 22 -3.06 7.11 12.62
C LEU A 22 -3.37 5.65 12.26
N ASN A 23 -4.39 5.46 11.42
CA ASN A 23 -4.76 4.14 10.93
C ASN A 23 -3.80 3.73 9.82
N THR A 24 -2.79 2.94 10.18
CA THR A 24 -1.83 2.39 9.23
C THR A 24 -2.17 0.95 8.89
N VAL A 25 -2.42 0.68 7.61
CA VAL A 25 -2.73 -0.64 7.07
C VAL A 25 -1.58 -1.08 6.16
N LEU A 26 -0.96 -2.21 6.50
CA LEU A 26 0.08 -2.83 5.68
C LEU A 26 -0.46 -4.15 5.14
N GLY A 27 -0.33 -4.34 3.82
CA GLY A 27 -0.87 -5.49 3.11
C GLY A 27 0.23 -6.23 2.35
N VAL A 28 0.21 -7.56 2.43
CA VAL A 28 1.08 -8.42 1.63
C VAL A 28 0.24 -9.56 1.06
N GLU A 29 0.23 -9.66 -0.26
CA GLU A 29 -0.35 -10.78 -0.99
C GLU A 29 0.77 -11.54 -1.69
N ALA A 30 0.94 -12.82 -1.35
CA ALA A 30 1.92 -13.70 -1.97
C ALA A 30 1.20 -14.83 -2.71
N GLY A 31 0.94 -14.62 -4.00
CA GLY A 31 0.29 -15.59 -4.87
C GLY A 31 1.27 -16.35 -5.78
N HIS A 32 0.75 -17.37 -6.46
CA HIS A 32 1.55 -18.14 -7.44
C HIS A 32 1.88 -17.32 -8.70
N LYS A 33 1.07 -16.32 -9.04
CA LYS A 33 1.21 -15.50 -10.25
C LYS A 33 1.83 -14.12 -10.00
N HIS A 34 1.63 -13.58 -8.80
CA HIS A 34 2.09 -12.25 -8.44
C HIS A 34 2.38 -12.14 -6.93
N THR A 35 3.16 -11.13 -6.56
CA THR A 35 3.27 -10.67 -5.18
C THR A 35 2.93 -9.18 -5.15
N GLN A 36 2.09 -8.80 -4.19
CA GLN A 36 1.73 -7.40 -3.94
C GLN A 36 2.13 -7.00 -2.52
N LEU A 37 2.68 -5.80 -2.40
CA LEU A 37 2.91 -5.10 -1.14
C LEU A 37 2.10 -3.81 -1.18
N SER A 38 1.37 -3.49 -0.14
CA SER A 38 0.63 -2.23 -0.03
C SER A 38 0.79 -1.61 1.34
N ALA A 39 0.75 -0.29 1.38
CA ALA A 39 0.73 0.47 2.61
C ALA A 39 -0.24 1.63 2.47
N GLU A 40 -1.07 1.82 3.48
CA GLU A 40 -2.04 2.91 3.57
C GLU A 40 -1.98 3.52 4.95
N ILE A 41 -2.03 4.84 5.00
CA ILE A 41 -2.00 5.65 6.21
C ILE A 41 -3.21 6.58 6.12
N LEU A 42 -4.18 6.37 6.99
CA LEU A 42 -5.44 7.10 7.04
C LEU A 42 -5.53 7.93 8.31
N PRO A 43 -6.10 9.15 8.25
CA PRO A 43 -6.50 9.87 9.44
C PRO A 43 -7.66 9.16 10.15
N SER A 44 -7.89 9.47 11.42
CA SER A 44 -9.04 8.96 12.17
C SER A 44 -10.38 9.56 11.72
N GLU A 45 -10.39 10.84 11.30
CA GLU A 45 -11.57 11.55 10.78
C GLU A 45 -11.19 12.44 9.58
N ASN A 46 -10.67 13.63 9.85
CA ASN A 46 -10.31 14.62 8.83
C ASN A 46 -8.79 14.71 8.72
N GLY A 47 -8.23 14.62 7.51
CA GLY A 47 -6.79 14.78 7.36
C GLY A 47 -6.21 14.24 6.07
N PHE A 48 -4.90 14.37 5.95
CA PHE A 48 -4.19 13.80 4.81
C PHE A 48 -4.04 12.29 4.96
N PHE A 49 -4.30 11.57 3.88
CA PHE A 49 -4.01 10.15 3.77
C PHE A 49 -2.90 9.92 2.74
N TYR A 50 -2.17 8.83 2.92
CA TYR A 50 -1.13 8.39 2.00
C TYR A 50 -1.37 6.94 1.65
N ASN A 51 -1.20 6.57 0.39
CA ASN A 51 -1.29 5.17 -0.01
C ASN A 51 -0.21 4.81 -1.02
N SER A 52 0.20 3.55 -0.99
CA SER A 52 1.16 3.00 -1.92
C SER A 52 0.89 1.52 -2.15
N ALA A 53 1.21 1.06 -3.35
CA ALA A 53 1.13 -0.34 -3.70
C ALA A 53 2.22 -0.69 -4.71
N TRP A 54 2.84 -1.86 -4.55
CA TRP A 54 3.77 -2.42 -5.49
C TRP A 54 3.38 -3.86 -5.79
N THR A 55 3.07 -4.12 -7.05
CA THR A 55 2.76 -5.43 -7.60
C THR A 55 3.88 -5.90 -8.51
N LYS A 56 4.39 -7.09 -8.23
CA LYS A 56 5.34 -7.81 -9.08
C LYS A 56 4.68 -9.05 -9.65
N ASN A 57 4.57 -9.10 -10.96
CA ASN A 57 4.06 -10.26 -11.71
C ASN A 57 5.22 -11.19 -12.09
N PHE A 58 5.02 -12.50 -11.97
CA PHE A 58 6.08 -13.51 -12.19
C PHE A 58 6.08 -14.12 -13.59
N ARG A 59 4.96 -14.04 -14.33
CA ARG A 59 4.82 -14.66 -15.67
C ARG A 59 4.14 -13.71 -16.65
N ASP A 60 2.82 -13.58 -16.51
CA ASP A 60 1.97 -12.82 -17.41
C ASP A 60 1.39 -11.63 -16.67
N GLY A 61 1.95 -10.46 -16.94
CA GLY A 61 1.50 -9.22 -16.33
C GLY A 61 2.59 -8.15 -16.35
N VAL A 62 2.15 -6.93 -16.12
CA VAL A 62 3.01 -5.75 -15.98
C VAL A 62 3.29 -5.55 -14.50
N ASN A 63 4.52 -5.19 -14.12
CA ASN A 63 4.75 -4.75 -12.75
C ASN A 63 4.20 -3.33 -12.59
N VAL A 64 3.44 -3.10 -11.53
CA VAL A 64 2.84 -1.80 -11.26
C VAL A 64 3.29 -1.34 -9.89
N ALA A 65 3.77 -0.11 -9.80
CA ALA A 65 3.98 0.57 -8.53
C ALA A 65 3.11 1.83 -8.52
N SER A 66 2.56 2.19 -7.37
CA SER A 66 1.79 3.41 -7.22
C SER A 66 2.04 4.04 -5.86
N ALA A 67 1.95 5.35 -5.82
CA ALA A 67 1.97 6.15 -4.60
C ALA A 67 0.99 7.32 -4.77
N GLY A 68 0.26 7.64 -3.72
CA GLY A 68 -0.73 8.69 -3.72
C GLY A 68 -0.84 9.37 -2.37
N VAL A 69 -1.38 10.58 -2.44
CA VAL A 69 -1.70 11.42 -1.29
C VAL A 69 -3.04 12.10 -1.56
N GLY A 70 -3.83 12.27 -0.52
CA GLY A 70 -5.09 12.97 -0.61
C GLY A 70 -5.55 13.46 0.75
N TYR A 71 -6.75 14.01 0.79
CA TYR A 71 -7.42 14.49 1.98
C TYR A 71 -8.74 13.72 2.16
N GLN A 72 -8.94 13.21 3.37
CA GLN A 72 -10.20 12.64 3.84
C GLN A 72 -10.98 13.73 4.59
N HIS A 73 -12.27 13.83 4.31
CA HIS A 73 -13.22 14.64 5.04
C HIS A 73 -14.40 13.78 5.51
N SER A 74 -14.60 13.70 6.82
CA SER A 74 -15.68 12.94 7.45
C SER A 74 -16.81 13.86 7.89
N VAL A 75 -18.04 13.52 7.52
CA VAL A 75 -19.28 14.20 7.94
C VAL A 75 -20.25 13.15 8.47
N GLY A 76 -20.31 13.02 9.81
CA GLY A 76 -21.15 12.01 10.46
C GLY A 76 -20.64 10.59 10.16
N LEU A 77 -21.47 9.79 9.47
CA LEU A 77 -21.14 8.41 9.08
C LEU A 77 -20.56 8.28 7.66
N VAL A 78 -20.26 9.41 7.01
CA VAL A 78 -19.81 9.46 5.61
C VAL A 78 -18.40 10.02 5.53
N ASP A 79 -17.52 9.29 4.86
CA ASP A 79 -16.16 9.70 4.55
C ASP A 79 -16.01 10.03 3.07
N GLY A 80 -15.54 11.23 2.76
CA GLY A 80 -15.20 11.70 1.43
C GLY A 80 -13.68 11.78 1.23
N TYR A 81 -13.19 11.37 0.06
CA TYR A 81 -11.76 11.34 -0.25
C TYR A 81 -11.48 12.08 -1.56
N VAL A 82 -10.49 12.97 -1.56
CA VAL A 82 -9.99 13.62 -2.77
C VAL A 82 -8.46 13.58 -2.77
N GLY A 83 -7.85 13.30 -3.91
CA GLY A 83 -6.39 13.21 -3.96
C GLY A 83 -5.83 12.91 -5.34
N ILE A 84 -4.52 12.71 -5.36
CA ILE A 84 -3.76 12.36 -6.54
C ILE A 84 -3.01 11.05 -6.31
N LYS A 85 -2.85 10.27 -7.38
CA LYS A 85 -2.09 9.02 -7.36
C LYS A 85 -1.27 8.90 -8.62
N ALA A 86 0.04 8.73 -8.45
CA ALA A 86 0.94 8.38 -9.53
C ALA A 86 1.05 6.86 -9.63
N ALA A 87 1.08 6.34 -10.87
CA ALA A 87 1.31 4.94 -11.14
C ALA A 87 2.45 4.78 -12.15
N TYR A 88 3.42 3.96 -11.79
CA TYR A 88 4.49 3.48 -12.66
C TYR A 88 4.14 2.08 -13.17
N ILE A 89 4.18 1.91 -14.48
CA ILE A 89 3.83 0.69 -15.20
C ILE A 89 5.09 0.21 -15.90
N ALA A 90 5.71 -0.86 -15.40
CA ALA A 90 6.96 -1.37 -15.94
C ALA A 90 6.71 -2.33 -17.11
N PRO A 91 7.45 -2.23 -18.21
CA PRO A 91 7.28 -3.15 -19.34
C PRO A 91 7.50 -4.61 -18.92
N LYS A 92 6.75 -5.53 -19.55
CA LYS A 92 6.91 -6.97 -19.36
C LYS A 92 8.35 -7.34 -19.71
N LYS A 93 9.06 -7.99 -18.78
CA LYS A 93 10.36 -8.61 -19.12
C LYS A 93 10.08 -9.72 -20.14
N ARG A 94 10.62 -9.56 -21.34
CA ARG A 94 10.63 -10.61 -22.37
C ARG A 94 11.55 -11.74 -21.94
#